data_AF-A0A956C6C8-F1
#
_entry.id   AF-A0A956C6C8-F1
#
_cell.length_a   1.000
_cell.length_b   1.000
_cell.length_c   1.000
_cell.angle_alpha   90.00
_cell.angle_beta   90.00
_cell.angle_gamma   90.00
#
_symmetry.space_group_name_H-M   'P 1'
#
loop_
_entity.id
_entity.type
_entity.pdbx_description
1 polymer ?
#
loop_
_entity_poly.entity_id
_entity_poly.type
_entity_poly.pdbx_seq_one_letter_code
_entity_poly.pdbx_strand_id
1 'polypeptide(L)'
;MCCFSQPVEHVSKTRIFARTKADGRQLLVYSMRLVAGSDLAMVLPIPTPPRSDEDAVRFVDMSACPTFFDQLDALFPEEPALRSFGGAIPGFAPQPARLIVHDVGEFEASFVPTRADFSRLDERFRLPPDVWDALPAYADWGFCVFKLRSRESVPPALKKSIEESEPRLLDRVRDIFSGARDTPTPASPEVAPAIAPRDYHPMAFEFPRRDARLFFPTVHVHDGEVHATAEFDHTLYAQTGDLGAEGWRVSSAHAGILGPGAREWVDEDDWIRRARMTGSLPNRDVTLELAR
;
A
#
# COMPACT_ATOMS: atom_id res chain seq x y z
N MET A 1 -7.65 -4.58 2.63
CA MET A 1 -7.41 -5.38 1.43
C MET A 1 -7.83 -4.55 0.21
N CYS A 2 -7.65 -5.09 -0.99
CA CYS A 2 -8.06 -4.53 -2.28
C CYS A 2 -8.75 -5.65 -3.06
N CYS A 3 -9.05 -5.44 -4.33
CA CYS A 3 -9.38 -6.55 -5.23
C CYS A 3 -8.10 -7.23 -5.72
N PHE A 4 -7.94 -8.52 -5.48
CA PHE A 4 -6.80 -9.33 -5.92
C PHE A 4 -7.25 -10.44 -6.87
N SER A 5 -6.51 -10.66 -7.96
CA SER A 5 -6.85 -11.68 -8.97
C SER A 5 -6.61 -13.12 -8.51
N GLN A 6 -5.87 -13.32 -7.42
CA GLN A 6 -5.55 -14.61 -6.83
C GLN A 6 -5.72 -14.54 -5.31
N PRO A 7 -5.91 -15.69 -4.62
CA PRO A 7 -5.94 -15.74 -3.17
C PRO A 7 -4.69 -15.10 -2.53
N VAL A 8 -4.91 -14.30 -1.50
CA VAL A 8 -3.85 -13.73 -0.65
C VAL A 8 -3.94 -14.31 0.75
N GLU A 9 -2.80 -14.59 1.37
CA GLU A 9 -2.77 -15.10 2.74
C GLU A 9 -3.05 -13.99 3.75
N HIS A 10 -2.48 -12.80 3.51
CA HIS A 10 -2.64 -11.68 4.41
C HIS A 10 -2.36 -10.34 3.72
N VAL A 11 -3.15 -9.32 4.07
CA VAL A 11 -2.91 -7.93 3.71
C VAL A 11 -3.14 -7.06 4.94
N SER A 12 -2.19 -6.18 5.24
CA SER A 12 -2.29 -5.25 6.37
C SER A 12 -1.57 -3.95 6.06
N LYS A 13 -1.66 -2.99 7.00
CA LYS A 13 -1.00 -1.69 6.92
C LYS A 13 -1.26 -0.99 5.59
N THR A 14 -2.50 -1.08 5.10
CA THR A 14 -2.89 -0.39 3.88
C THR A 14 -2.85 1.11 4.16
N ARG A 15 -2.15 1.88 3.33
CA ARG A 15 -2.10 3.33 3.44
C ARG A 15 -2.43 3.95 2.10
N ILE A 16 -3.35 4.89 2.08
CA ILE A 16 -3.82 5.54 0.86
C ILE A 16 -3.79 7.04 1.06
N PHE A 17 -3.16 7.79 0.16
CA PHE A 17 -3.23 9.24 0.11
C PHE A 17 -3.97 9.66 -1.17
N ALA A 18 -4.84 10.64 -1.06
CA ALA A 18 -5.48 11.24 -2.22
C ALA A 18 -5.51 12.77 -2.12
N ARG A 19 -5.38 13.43 -3.26
CA ARG A 19 -5.63 14.87 -3.40
C ARG A 19 -6.17 15.22 -4.77
N THR A 20 -6.85 16.35 -4.88
CA THR A 20 -7.17 16.96 -6.17
C THR A 20 -5.98 17.74 -6.71
N LYS A 21 -5.79 17.72 -8.04
CA LYS A 21 -4.85 18.56 -8.77
C LYS A 21 -5.57 19.70 -9.48
N ALA A 22 -4.83 20.77 -9.79
CA ALA A 22 -5.36 21.98 -10.43
C ALA A 22 -5.96 21.72 -11.83
N ASP A 23 -5.50 20.69 -12.54
CA ASP A 23 -5.99 20.26 -13.85
C ASP A 23 -7.26 19.40 -13.77
N GLY A 24 -7.86 19.25 -12.58
CA GLY A 24 -9.07 18.47 -12.37
C GLY A 24 -8.82 16.97 -12.11
N ARG A 25 -7.56 16.50 -12.19
CA ARG A 25 -7.21 15.11 -11.88
C ARG A 25 -7.22 14.85 -10.38
N GLN A 26 -7.28 13.58 -10.01
CA GLN A 26 -6.94 13.11 -8.68
C GLN A 26 -5.56 12.45 -8.72
N LEU A 27 -4.69 12.80 -7.79
CA LEU A 27 -3.51 12.02 -7.45
C LEU A 27 -3.88 11.02 -6.36
N LEU A 28 -3.46 9.77 -6.54
CA LEU A 28 -3.60 8.72 -5.54
C LEU A 28 -2.25 8.05 -5.32
N VAL A 29 -1.87 7.89 -4.06
CA VAL A 29 -0.71 7.11 -3.63
C VAL A 29 -1.21 5.97 -2.75
N TYR A 30 -0.71 4.75 -2.95
CA TYR A 30 -1.19 3.55 -2.30
C TYR A 30 0.01 2.71 -1.81
N SER A 31 -0.06 2.16 -0.60
CA SER A 31 0.87 1.12 -0.14
C SER A 31 0.16 0.07 0.70
N MET A 32 0.72 -1.13 0.77
CA MET A 32 0.28 -2.18 1.68
C MET A 32 1.45 -3.10 2.06
N ARG A 33 1.22 -3.89 3.10
CA ARG A 33 1.95 -5.11 3.38
C ARG A 33 1.15 -6.31 2.86
N LEU A 34 1.80 -7.21 2.12
CA LEU A 34 1.17 -8.37 1.48
C LEU A 34 1.95 -9.66 1.77
N VAL A 35 1.21 -10.74 2.04
CA VAL A 35 1.70 -12.13 2.03
C VAL A 35 0.94 -12.87 0.94
N ALA A 36 1.65 -13.40 -0.05
CA ALA A 36 1.09 -14.18 -1.14
C ALA A 36 2.09 -15.24 -1.65
N GLY A 37 1.59 -16.45 -1.90
CA GLY A 37 2.38 -17.56 -2.43
C GLY A 37 2.53 -17.59 -3.95
N SER A 38 1.90 -16.67 -4.69
CA SER A 38 1.97 -16.65 -6.16
C SER A 38 1.94 -15.23 -6.73
N ASP A 39 2.32 -15.10 -8.00
CA ASP A 39 2.15 -13.85 -8.74
C ASP A 39 0.66 -13.54 -8.88
N LEU A 40 0.30 -12.28 -8.65
CA LEU A 40 -1.09 -11.85 -8.70
C LEU A 40 -1.19 -10.40 -9.18
N ALA A 41 -2.40 -9.95 -9.46
CA ALA A 41 -2.69 -8.55 -9.70
C ALA A 41 -3.49 -7.96 -8.55
N MET A 42 -3.10 -6.77 -8.11
CA MET A 42 -3.99 -5.86 -7.39
C MET A 42 -4.74 -5.02 -8.43
N VAL A 43 -6.06 -5.01 -8.33
CA VAL A 43 -6.95 -4.24 -9.22
C VAL A 43 -7.66 -3.19 -8.38
N LEU A 44 -7.50 -1.91 -8.76
CA LEU A 44 -8.15 -0.78 -8.11
C LEU A 44 -9.17 -0.18 -9.08
N PRO A 45 -10.48 -0.34 -8.83
CA PRO A 45 -11.51 0.43 -9.52
C PRO A 45 -11.30 1.92 -9.24
N ILE A 46 -11.34 2.74 -10.29
CA ILE A 46 -11.18 4.20 -10.17
C ILE A 46 -12.27 4.93 -10.95
N PRO A 47 -12.84 6.02 -10.40
CA PRO A 47 -13.96 6.71 -10.99
C PRO A 47 -13.49 7.68 -12.08
N THR A 48 -12.98 7.16 -13.19
CA THR A 48 -12.68 7.91 -14.41
C THR A 48 -13.97 8.27 -15.17
N PRO A 49 -13.99 9.35 -15.98
CA PRO A 49 -15.07 9.58 -16.93
C PRO A 49 -15.34 8.33 -17.79
N PRO A 50 -16.61 7.98 -18.07
CA PRO A 50 -16.94 6.82 -18.89
C PRO A 50 -16.26 6.88 -20.25
N ARG A 51 -15.65 5.77 -20.69
CA ARG A 51 -14.90 5.65 -21.96
C ARG A 51 -13.70 6.60 -22.04
N SER A 52 -12.96 6.73 -20.94
CA SER A 52 -11.66 7.42 -20.96
C SER A 52 -10.67 6.72 -21.90
N ASP A 53 -9.77 7.49 -22.50
CA ASP A 53 -8.71 6.97 -23.37
C ASP A 53 -7.70 6.10 -22.60
N GLU A 54 -6.95 5.23 -23.30
CA GLU A 54 -6.00 4.30 -22.69
C GLU A 54 -4.84 4.99 -21.94
N ASP A 55 -4.52 6.23 -22.30
CA ASP A 55 -3.49 7.06 -21.68
C ASP A 55 -4.06 8.04 -20.64
N ALA A 56 -5.35 7.93 -20.31
CA ALA A 56 -6.01 8.81 -19.35
C ALA A 56 -5.39 8.72 -17.95
N VAL A 57 -4.75 7.59 -17.59
CA VAL A 57 -4.05 7.41 -16.31
C VAL A 57 -2.55 7.54 -16.49
N ARG A 58 -1.93 8.38 -15.66
CA ARG A 58 -0.47 8.52 -15.58
C ARG A 58 0.02 7.82 -14.33
N PHE A 59 0.78 6.74 -14.49
CA PHE A 59 1.50 6.09 -13.38
C PHE A 59 2.76 6.87 -13.03
N VAL A 60 3.10 6.87 -11.75
CA VAL A 60 4.21 7.61 -11.17
C VAL A 60 5.12 6.64 -10.42
N ASP A 61 6.41 6.71 -10.70
CA ASP A 61 7.41 5.95 -9.98
C ASP A 61 7.78 6.67 -8.67
N MET A 62 7.40 6.07 -7.53
CA MET A 62 7.74 6.58 -6.20
C MET A 62 8.84 5.77 -5.51
N SER A 63 9.60 4.97 -6.25
CA SER A 63 10.70 4.19 -5.71
C SER A 63 11.79 5.04 -5.04
N ALA A 64 11.94 6.30 -5.43
CA ALA A 64 12.81 7.29 -4.78
C ALA A 64 12.22 7.89 -3.48
N CYS A 65 10.94 7.62 -3.17
CA CYS A 65 10.25 8.10 -1.97
C CYS A 65 9.55 6.95 -1.19
N PRO A 66 10.28 5.91 -0.75
CA PRO A 66 9.68 4.76 -0.07
C PRO A 66 9.06 5.12 1.29
N THR A 67 9.54 6.20 1.92
CA THR A 67 9.07 6.67 3.24
C THR A 67 7.94 7.68 3.17
N PHE A 68 7.28 7.85 2.00
CA PHE A 68 6.22 8.85 1.80
C PHE A 68 5.17 8.84 2.93
N PHE A 69 4.61 7.68 3.24
CA PHE A 69 3.60 7.56 4.29
C PHE A 69 4.14 7.71 5.70
N ASP A 70 5.38 7.30 5.96
CA ASP A 70 5.99 7.48 7.29
C ASP A 70 6.19 8.97 7.59
N GLN A 71 6.51 9.75 6.56
CA GLN A 71 6.58 11.21 6.63
C GLN A 71 5.20 11.83 6.88
N LEU A 72 4.12 11.33 6.25
CA LEU A 72 2.76 11.77 6.56
C LEU A 72 2.36 11.43 8.00
N ASP A 73 2.67 10.21 8.46
CA ASP A 73 2.38 9.76 9.83
C ASP A 73 3.05 10.65 10.89
N ALA A 74 4.27 11.12 10.62
CA ALA A 74 5.01 12.01 11.51
C ALA A 74 4.30 13.35 11.76
N LEU A 75 3.37 13.75 10.89
CA LEU A 75 2.54 14.94 11.06
C LEU A 75 1.39 14.75 12.08
N PHE A 76 1.23 13.56 12.63
CA PHE A 76 0.17 13.22 13.58
C PHE A 76 0.75 12.62 14.86
N PRO A 77 1.46 13.42 15.68
CA PRO A 77 1.96 12.93 16.96
C PRO A 77 0.80 12.32 17.75
N GLU A 78 1.02 11.14 18.32
CA GLU A 78 0.12 10.58 19.32
C GLU A 78 0.07 11.60 20.46
N GLU A 79 -1.14 12.05 20.86
CA GLU A 79 -1.21 12.84 22.08
C GLU A 79 -0.67 11.96 23.20
N PRO A 80 0.33 12.43 23.99
CA PRO A 80 0.72 11.67 25.16
C PRO A 80 -0.55 11.56 26.01
N ALA A 81 -1.08 10.34 26.11
CA ALA A 81 -2.14 10.04 27.05
C ALA A 81 -1.73 10.71 28.37
N LEU A 82 -2.60 11.54 28.93
CA LEU A 82 -2.35 12.25 30.18
C LEU A 82 -2.11 11.19 31.26
N ARG A 83 -0.86 10.72 31.36
CA ARG A 83 -0.40 9.79 32.38
C ARG A 83 -0.38 10.62 33.64
N SER A 84 -1.30 10.33 34.55
CA SER A 84 -1.21 10.76 35.93
C SER A 84 0.24 10.62 36.39
N PHE A 85 0.81 11.73 36.85
CA PHE A 85 2.16 11.81 37.38
C PHE A 85 2.38 10.71 38.42
N GLY A 86 3.33 9.80 38.15
CA GLY A 86 3.71 8.77 39.10
C GLY A 86 4.78 7.82 38.55
N GLY A 87 6.06 8.14 38.79
CA GLY A 87 7.12 7.14 38.95
C GLY A 87 8.20 7.06 37.87
N ALA A 88 9.41 7.47 38.29
CA ALA A 88 10.78 7.12 37.87
C ALA A 88 11.10 6.68 36.42
N ILE A 89 12.12 7.35 35.87
CA ILE A 89 12.77 7.08 34.57
C ILE A 89 13.85 5.98 34.75
N PRO A 90 13.84 4.89 33.96
CA PRO A 90 15.06 4.16 33.62
C PRO A 90 15.56 4.61 32.24
N GLY A 91 16.86 4.89 32.15
CA GLY A 91 17.50 5.41 30.95
C GLY A 91 17.44 4.47 29.76
N PHE A 92 17.10 5.02 28.60
CA PHE A 92 17.25 4.35 27.31
C PHE A 92 18.67 4.57 26.78
N ALA A 93 19.40 3.48 26.59
CA ALA A 93 20.59 3.47 25.75
C ALA A 93 20.18 3.47 24.27
N PRO A 94 20.83 4.26 23.39
CA PRO A 94 20.51 4.26 21.97
C PRO A 94 20.96 2.95 21.32
N GLN A 95 20.07 2.28 20.58
CA GLN A 95 20.45 1.21 19.66
C GLN A 95 21.16 1.82 18.43
N PRO A 96 22.25 1.19 17.93
CA PRO A 96 22.91 1.67 16.72
C PRO A 96 22.03 1.42 15.49
N ALA A 97 21.91 2.46 14.65
CA ALA A 97 21.26 2.39 13.36
C ALA A 97 21.97 1.37 12.44
N ARG A 98 21.20 0.43 11.86
CA ARG A 98 21.65 -0.32 10.69
C ARG A 98 21.16 0.37 9.41
N LEU A 99 22.07 0.41 8.44
CA LEU A 99 22.05 1.19 7.20
C LEU A 99 21.28 0.54 6.05
N ILE A 100 20.77 1.43 5.20
CA ILE A 100 20.49 1.44 3.74
C ILE A 100 20.46 0.09 3.00
N VAL A 101 19.34 -0.15 2.32
CA VAL A 101 19.17 -1.08 1.19
C VAL A 101 18.36 -0.35 0.11
N HIS A 102 18.76 -0.50 -1.16
CA HIS A 102 18.01 -0.05 -2.34
C HIS A 102 17.80 -1.22 -3.31
N ASP A 103 16.56 -1.41 -3.77
CA ASP A 103 16.24 -1.86 -5.13
C ASP A 103 14.86 -1.28 -5.51
N VAL A 104 14.70 -0.85 -6.77
CA VAL A 104 13.88 0.31 -7.16
C VAL A 104 12.94 -0.08 -8.31
N GLY A 105 11.66 -0.36 -8.00
CA GLY A 105 10.58 -0.72 -8.94
C GLY A 105 10.18 -2.21 -8.90
N GLU A 106 9.03 -2.53 -8.26
CA GLU A 106 8.66 -3.93 -7.96
C GLU A 106 7.41 -4.47 -8.69
N PHE A 107 6.71 -3.64 -9.45
CA PHE A 107 5.43 -4.00 -10.07
C PHE A 107 5.27 -3.40 -11.47
N GLU A 108 4.53 -4.12 -12.33
CA GLU A 108 4.08 -3.60 -13.62
C GLU A 108 2.68 -3.01 -13.45
N ALA A 109 2.45 -1.80 -13.95
CA ALA A 109 1.15 -1.14 -13.88
C ALA A 109 0.50 -1.02 -15.26
N SER A 110 -0.83 -1.09 -15.32
CA SER A 110 -1.61 -0.87 -16.54
C SER A 110 -2.96 -0.26 -16.22
N PHE A 111 -3.50 0.54 -17.15
CA PHE A 111 -4.86 1.06 -17.07
C PHE A 111 -5.78 0.25 -17.97
N VAL A 112 -6.93 -0.15 -17.43
CA VAL A 112 -7.98 -0.87 -18.14
C VAL A 112 -9.19 0.07 -18.21
N PRO A 113 -9.51 0.65 -19.39
CA PRO A 113 -10.55 1.67 -19.49
C PRO A 113 -11.97 1.16 -19.20
N THR A 114 -12.25 -0.10 -19.53
CA THR A 114 -13.57 -0.71 -19.34
C THR A 114 -13.47 -2.16 -18.87
N ARG A 115 -14.55 -2.70 -18.28
CA ARG A 115 -14.61 -4.12 -17.91
C ARG A 115 -14.31 -5.07 -19.09
N ALA A 116 -14.67 -4.70 -20.32
CA ALA A 116 -14.41 -5.53 -21.50
C ALA A 116 -12.91 -5.61 -21.83
N ASP A 117 -12.13 -4.58 -21.50
CA ASP A 117 -10.69 -4.53 -21.78
C ASP A 117 -9.86 -5.47 -20.89
N PHE A 118 -10.42 -6.00 -19.79
CA PHE A 118 -9.76 -7.07 -19.02
C PHE A 118 -9.40 -8.27 -19.90
N SER A 119 -10.18 -8.52 -20.97
CA SER A 119 -9.91 -9.58 -21.95
C SER A 119 -8.55 -9.47 -22.67
N ARG A 120 -7.84 -8.34 -22.51
CA ARG A 120 -6.52 -8.07 -23.09
C ARG A 120 -5.35 -8.36 -22.13
N LEU A 121 -5.59 -8.56 -20.84
CA LEU A 121 -4.55 -8.87 -19.85
C LEU A 121 -4.19 -10.37 -19.85
N ASP A 122 -3.14 -10.84 -19.18
CA ASP A 122 -3.00 -12.28 -18.91
C ASP A 122 -4.11 -12.72 -17.93
N GLU A 123 -4.67 -13.92 -18.11
CA GLU A 123 -5.78 -14.44 -17.28
C GLU A 123 -5.46 -14.43 -15.78
N ARG A 124 -4.20 -14.69 -15.40
CA ARG A 124 -3.75 -14.68 -13.99
C ARG A 124 -3.89 -13.31 -13.32
N PHE A 125 -3.98 -12.24 -14.11
CA PHE A 125 -4.06 -10.85 -13.65
C PHE A 125 -5.46 -10.25 -13.84
N ARG A 126 -6.48 -11.09 -14.04
CA ARG A 126 -7.88 -10.67 -14.17
C ARG A 126 -8.68 -11.19 -12.98
N LEU A 127 -9.65 -10.41 -12.54
CA LEU A 127 -10.72 -10.93 -11.69
C LEU A 127 -11.78 -11.61 -12.57
N PRO A 128 -12.40 -12.71 -12.10
CA PRO A 128 -13.51 -13.36 -12.79
C PRO A 128 -14.65 -12.37 -13.15
N PRO A 129 -15.33 -12.51 -14.30
CA PRO A 129 -16.38 -11.57 -14.71
C PRO A 129 -17.56 -11.44 -13.73
N ASP A 130 -17.92 -12.53 -13.06
CA ASP A 130 -18.97 -12.64 -12.06
C ASP A 130 -18.69 -11.84 -10.79
N VAL A 131 -17.41 -11.69 -10.40
CA VAL A 131 -17.01 -10.75 -9.34
C VAL A 131 -17.46 -9.33 -9.68
N TRP A 132 -17.26 -8.92 -10.93
CA TRP A 132 -17.66 -7.59 -11.37
C TRP A 132 -19.17 -7.44 -11.53
N ASP A 133 -19.89 -8.53 -11.82
CA ASP A 133 -21.35 -8.53 -11.84
C ASP A 133 -21.95 -8.33 -10.43
N ALA A 134 -21.25 -8.80 -9.40
CA ALA A 134 -21.59 -8.52 -8.00
C ALA A 134 -21.26 -7.07 -7.57
N LEU A 135 -20.51 -6.32 -8.38
CA LEU A 135 -20.14 -4.92 -8.15
C LEU A 135 -20.63 -4.00 -9.28
N PRO A 136 -21.96 -3.89 -9.51
CA PRO A 136 -22.52 -3.17 -10.65
C PRO A 136 -22.21 -1.67 -10.65
N ALA A 137 -21.82 -1.10 -9.49
CA ALA A 137 -21.37 0.28 -9.39
C ALA A 137 -20.16 0.59 -10.28
N TYR A 138 -19.32 -0.40 -10.61
CA TYR A 138 -18.12 -0.27 -11.43
C TYR A 138 -18.35 -0.54 -12.92
N ALA A 139 -19.61 -0.62 -13.38
CA ALA A 139 -19.93 -0.98 -14.76
C ALA A 139 -19.34 0.00 -15.81
N ASP A 140 -19.18 1.28 -15.45
CA ASP A 140 -18.66 2.34 -16.30
C ASP A 140 -17.35 2.97 -15.80
N TRP A 141 -16.62 2.27 -14.92
CA TRP A 141 -15.37 2.74 -14.33
C TRP A 141 -14.15 2.21 -15.10
N GLY A 142 -13.00 2.86 -14.88
CA GLY A 142 -11.70 2.34 -15.27
C GLY A 142 -11.00 1.63 -14.10
N PHE A 143 -9.92 0.91 -14.39
CA PHE A 143 -9.20 0.12 -13.40
C PHE A 143 -7.70 0.28 -13.53
N CYS A 144 -7.03 0.56 -12.42
CA CYS A 144 -5.57 0.43 -12.33
C CYS A 144 -5.23 -1.00 -11.93
N VAL A 145 -4.39 -1.67 -12.71
CA VAL A 145 -3.94 -3.04 -12.47
C VAL A 145 -2.45 -3.03 -12.18
N PHE A 146 -2.06 -3.53 -11.01
CA PHE A 146 -0.67 -3.67 -10.57
C PHE A 146 -0.32 -5.15 -10.46
N LYS A 147 0.57 -5.64 -11.31
CA LYS A 147 1.08 -7.01 -11.23
C LYS A 147 2.17 -7.09 -10.17
N LEU A 148 1.94 -7.90 -9.16
CA LEU A 148 2.81 -8.10 -8.03
C LEU A 148 3.46 -9.47 -8.15
N ARG A 149 4.80 -9.50 -8.25
CA ARG A 149 5.55 -10.75 -8.33
C ARG A 149 5.78 -11.34 -6.95
N SER A 150 5.63 -12.65 -6.80
CA SER A 150 6.03 -13.37 -5.60
C SER A 150 7.56 -13.45 -5.51
N ARG A 151 8.10 -13.69 -4.30
CA ARG A 151 9.56 -13.86 -4.11
C ARG A 151 10.10 -15.11 -4.80
N GLU A 152 9.28 -16.15 -4.94
CA GLU A 152 9.69 -17.42 -5.55
C GLU A 152 9.83 -17.30 -7.07
N SER A 153 9.00 -16.47 -7.70
CA SER A 153 8.93 -16.26 -9.16
C SER A 153 9.98 -15.30 -9.72
N VAL A 154 10.80 -14.67 -8.87
CA VAL A 154 11.90 -13.81 -9.33
C VAL A 154 12.90 -14.64 -10.14
N PRO A 155 13.22 -14.27 -11.40
CA PRO A 155 14.16 -15.02 -12.24
C PRO A 155 15.53 -15.19 -11.55
N PRO A 156 16.23 -16.33 -11.75
CA PRO A 156 17.53 -16.61 -11.12
C PRO A 156 18.59 -15.53 -11.33
N ALA A 157 18.51 -14.78 -12.44
CA ALA A 157 19.42 -13.68 -12.74
C ALA A 157 19.26 -12.47 -11.79
N LEU A 158 18.04 -12.19 -11.30
CA LEU A 158 17.82 -11.16 -10.26
C LEU A 158 18.05 -11.71 -8.85
N LYS A 159 17.82 -13.01 -8.60
CA LYS A 159 18.15 -13.65 -7.32
C LYS A 159 19.63 -13.47 -6.97
N LYS A 160 20.52 -13.54 -7.97
CA LYS A 160 21.97 -13.32 -7.79
C LYS A 160 22.31 -11.91 -7.30
N SER A 161 21.67 -10.87 -7.84
CA SER A 161 21.86 -9.48 -7.38
C SER A 161 21.33 -9.25 -5.97
N ILE A 162 20.25 -9.93 -5.59
CA ILE A 162 19.63 -9.85 -4.26
C ILE A 162 20.46 -10.63 -3.21
N GLU A 163 21.02 -11.79 -3.59
CA GLU A 163 21.89 -12.58 -2.71
C GLU A 163 23.30 -11.97 -2.56
N GLU A 164 23.82 -11.29 -3.59
CA GLU A 164 25.12 -10.59 -3.54
C GLU A 164 25.05 -9.25 -2.77
N SER A 165 23.84 -8.73 -2.50
CA SER A 165 23.63 -7.47 -1.76
C SER A 165 23.35 -7.66 -0.26
N GLU A 166 23.34 -8.89 0.25
CA GLU A 166 23.44 -9.18 1.69
C GLU A 166 24.92 -9.33 2.10
N PRO A 167 25.52 -8.41 2.88
CA PRO A 167 26.86 -8.66 3.38
C PRO A 167 26.78 -9.67 4.53
N ARG A 168 27.53 -10.77 4.37
CA ARG A 168 28.09 -11.74 5.34
C ARG A 168 28.23 -11.24 6.79
N LEU A 169 27.12 -10.94 7.45
CA LEU A 169 27.09 -10.43 8.83
C LEU A 169 26.76 -11.55 9.83
N LEU A 170 26.16 -12.65 9.37
CA LEU A 170 25.84 -13.80 10.20
C LEU A 170 27.00 -14.80 10.35
N ASP A 171 28.01 -14.75 9.48
CA ASP A 171 29.20 -15.62 9.58
C ASP A 171 30.25 -15.10 10.57
N ARG A 172 30.12 -13.87 11.09
CA ARG A 172 31.06 -13.30 12.09
C ARG A 172 30.55 -13.28 13.53
N VAL A 173 29.32 -13.75 13.78
CA VAL A 173 28.76 -13.83 15.15
C VAL A 173 28.71 -15.27 15.68
N ARG A 174 28.98 -16.28 14.83
CA ARG A 174 29.02 -17.69 15.25
C ARG A 174 30.35 -18.18 15.82
N ASP A 175 31.45 -17.42 15.66
CA ASP A 175 32.78 -17.84 16.13
C ASP A 175 33.17 -17.36 17.53
N ILE A 176 32.25 -16.71 18.29
CA ILE A 176 32.56 -16.21 19.65
C ILE A 176 31.95 -17.08 20.76
N PHE A 177 31.01 -17.98 20.45
CA PHE A 177 30.46 -18.93 21.43
C PHE A 177 30.24 -20.33 20.84
N SER A 178 31.31 -20.94 20.31
CA SER A 178 31.32 -22.38 20.01
C SER A 178 31.91 -23.14 21.20
N GLY A 179 31.03 -23.62 22.07
CA GLY A 179 31.35 -24.57 23.12
C GLY A 179 30.38 -25.75 23.08
N ALA A 180 30.92 -26.91 22.69
CA ALA A 180 30.39 -28.27 22.87
C ALA A 180 29.51 -28.92 21.76
N ARG A 181 30.20 -29.79 21.00
CA ARG A 181 29.96 -31.21 20.63
C ARG A 181 28.57 -31.70 20.17
N ASP A 182 28.64 -32.38 19.02
CA ASP A 182 27.64 -33.15 18.30
C ASP A 182 26.93 -34.24 19.12
N THR A 183 25.61 -34.34 18.92
CA THR A 183 24.90 -35.61 18.68
C THR A 183 23.70 -35.36 17.76
N PRO A 184 23.42 -36.19 16.73
CA PRO A 184 22.32 -35.97 15.82
C PRO A 184 20.99 -36.46 16.42
N THR A 185 20.01 -35.55 16.48
CA THR A 185 18.60 -35.84 16.81
C THR A 185 17.84 -36.14 15.52
N PRO A 186 16.95 -37.14 15.46
CA PRO A 186 16.21 -37.47 14.23
C PRO A 186 15.28 -36.34 13.79
N ALA A 187 15.22 -36.14 12.47
CA ALA A 187 14.46 -35.07 11.82
C ALA A 187 12.97 -35.10 12.19
N SER A 188 12.48 -33.98 12.71
CA SER A 188 11.05 -33.66 12.76
C SER A 188 10.55 -33.40 11.33
N PRO A 189 9.26 -33.64 11.03
CA PRO A 189 8.70 -33.39 9.71
C PRO A 189 8.91 -31.91 9.34
N GLU A 190 9.46 -31.70 8.16
CA GLU A 190 9.79 -30.40 7.59
C GLU A 190 8.50 -29.59 7.38
N VAL A 191 8.21 -28.69 8.31
CA VAL A 191 7.15 -27.68 8.13
C VAL A 191 7.64 -26.75 7.03
N ALA A 192 6.91 -26.70 5.91
CA ALA A 192 7.19 -25.77 4.83
C ALA A 192 7.37 -24.35 5.40
N PRO A 193 8.42 -23.61 5.01
CA PRO A 193 8.70 -22.31 5.59
C PRO A 193 7.55 -21.34 5.31
N ALA A 194 7.10 -20.62 6.35
CA ALA A 194 6.07 -19.60 6.22
C ALA A 194 6.54 -18.48 5.27
N ILE A 195 5.68 -18.07 4.33
CA ILE A 195 5.98 -16.99 3.38
C ILE A 195 6.03 -15.67 4.15
N ALA A 196 7.18 -14.99 4.10
CA ALA A 196 7.39 -13.75 4.83
C ALA A 196 6.58 -12.58 4.20
N PRO A 197 5.99 -11.68 5.01
CA PRO A 197 5.34 -10.47 4.52
C PRO A 197 6.30 -9.57 3.73
N ARG A 198 5.78 -8.99 2.64
CA ARG A 198 6.48 -8.01 1.81
C ARG A 198 5.80 -6.65 1.91
N ASP A 199 6.60 -5.62 2.13
CA ASP A 199 6.20 -4.24 1.95
C ASP A 199 6.54 -3.83 0.52
N TYR A 200 5.55 -3.36 -0.23
CA TYR A 200 5.80 -2.74 -1.54
C TYR A 200 6.02 -1.24 -1.33
N HIS A 201 6.97 -0.65 -2.05
CA HIS A 201 7.08 0.81 -2.07
C HIS A 201 5.77 1.44 -2.58
N PRO A 202 5.48 2.71 -2.26
CA PRO A 202 4.24 3.34 -2.69
C PRO A 202 4.01 3.27 -4.21
N MET A 203 2.80 2.93 -4.60
CA MET A 203 2.27 2.99 -5.96
C MET A 203 1.53 4.31 -6.14
N ALA A 204 1.90 5.12 -7.13
CA ALA A 204 1.18 6.36 -7.41
C ALA A 204 0.68 6.46 -8.84
N PHE A 205 -0.45 7.12 -8.98
CA PHE A 205 -1.04 7.40 -10.27
C PHE A 205 -1.99 8.59 -10.20
N GLU A 206 -2.17 9.22 -11.36
CA GLU A 206 -3.08 10.34 -11.54
C GLU A 206 -4.15 9.97 -12.56
N PHE A 207 -5.41 10.30 -12.28
CA PHE A 207 -6.52 10.01 -13.19
C PHE A 207 -7.50 11.17 -13.27
N PRO A 208 -8.17 11.39 -14.43
CA PRO A 208 -9.26 12.35 -14.53
C PRO A 208 -10.41 11.92 -13.62
N ARG A 209 -10.97 12.85 -12.86
CA ARG A 209 -12.10 12.55 -11.99
C ARG A 209 -13.41 12.58 -12.78
N ARG A 210 -14.30 11.62 -12.53
CA ARG A 210 -15.67 11.66 -13.06
C ARG A 210 -16.56 12.69 -12.38
N ASP A 211 -16.28 13.03 -11.12
CA ASP A 211 -17.08 13.93 -10.31
C ASP A 211 -16.22 14.72 -9.30
N ALA A 212 -16.86 15.55 -8.47
CA ALA A 212 -16.18 16.46 -7.55
C ALA A 212 -15.57 15.77 -6.32
N ARG A 213 -15.93 14.51 -6.04
CA ARG A 213 -15.52 13.80 -4.82
C ARG A 213 -14.05 13.43 -4.87
N LEU A 214 -13.45 13.30 -3.70
CA LEU A 214 -12.16 12.65 -3.53
C LEU A 214 -12.41 11.17 -3.24
N PHE A 215 -11.83 10.29 -4.04
CA PHE A 215 -12.12 8.86 -4.01
C PHE A 215 -10.97 8.04 -3.43
N PHE A 216 -11.29 7.00 -2.66
CA PHE A 216 -10.34 6.04 -2.11
C PHE A 216 -10.82 4.62 -2.45
N PRO A 217 -10.08 3.83 -3.25
CA PRO A 217 -10.40 2.44 -3.53
C PRO A 217 -10.16 1.63 -2.25
N THR A 218 -11.23 1.21 -1.60
CA THR A 218 -11.19 0.47 -0.34
C THR A 218 -12.09 -0.77 -0.35
N VAL A 219 -12.79 -1.05 -1.45
CA VAL A 219 -13.49 -2.33 -1.63
C VAL A 219 -12.50 -3.51 -1.64
N HIS A 220 -12.87 -4.61 -1.02
CA HIS A 220 -12.06 -5.83 -0.90
C HIS A 220 -12.71 -6.97 -1.69
N VAL A 221 -11.89 -7.65 -2.48
CA VAL A 221 -12.21 -8.96 -3.09
C VAL A 221 -10.91 -9.76 -3.08
N HIS A 222 -10.85 -10.87 -2.35
CA HIS A 222 -9.58 -11.56 -2.16
C HIS A 222 -9.67 -13.09 -2.26
N ASP A 223 -10.88 -13.64 -2.33
CA ASP A 223 -11.18 -15.07 -2.46
C ASP A 223 -12.09 -15.36 -3.67
N GLY A 224 -12.23 -14.36 -4.57
CA GLY A 224 -13.13 -14.45 -5.72
C GLY A 224 -14.59 -14.16 -5.38
N GLU A 225 -14.91 -13.75 -4.15
CA GLU A 225 -16.26 -13.40 -3.74
C GLU A 225 -16.33 -11.96 -3.20
N VAL A 226 -17.52 -11.36 -3.32
CA VAL A 226 -17.80 -10.03 -2.80
C VAL A 226 -18.58 -10.17 -1.50
N HIS A 227 -17.91 -9.92 -0.38
CA HIS A 227 -18.53 -9.96 0.94
C HIS A 227 -19.16 -8.62 1.30
N ALA A 228 -20.25 -8.63 2.08
CA ALA A 228 -20.91 -7.41 2.56
C ALA A 228 -20.06 -6.62 3.56
N THR A 229 -19.18 -7.30 4.28
CA THR A 229 -18.23 -6.74 5.27
C THR A 229 -16.84 -7.27 4.99
N ALA A 230 -15.83 -6.50 5.37
CA ALA A 230 -14.43 -6.92 5.28
C ALA A 230 -13.63 -6.40 6.47
N GLU A 231 -12.47 -7.02 6.73
CA GLU A 231 -11.54 -6.58 7.76
C GLU A 231 -10.62 -5.47 7.24
N PHE A 232 -10.64 -4.33 7.92
CA PHE A 232 -9.81 -3.18 7.58
C PHE A 232 -8.65 -3.03 8.55
N ASP A 233 -7.47 -2.76 8.01
CA ASP A 233 -6.32 -2.16 8.69
C ASP A 233 -5.75 -1.06 7.79
N HIS A 234 -6.49 0.04 7.66
CA HIS A 234 -6.21 1.10 6.68
C HIS A 234 -5.99 2.44 7.38
N THR A 235 -5.03 3.20 6.88
CA THR A 235 -4.88 4.62 7.17
C THR A 235 -5.06 5.42 5.89
N LEU A 236 -6.07 6.27 5.86
CA LEU A 236 -6.36 7.14 4.72
C LEU A 236 -5.85 8.55 5.01
N TYR A 237 -5.29 9.18 4.00
CA TYR A 237 -4.75 10.53 4.03
C TYR A 237 -5.36 11.37 2.91
N ALA A 238 -5.70 12.63 3.20
CA ALA A 238 -6.30 13.53 2.23
C ALA A 238 -5.70 14.94 2.30
N GLN A 239 -5.62 15.59 1.15
CA GLN A 239 -5.60 17.06 1.05
C GLN A 239 -6.88 17.51 0.37
N THR A 240 -7.62 18.37 1.07
CA THR A 240 -8.97 18.80 0.69
C THR A 240 -9.08 20.32 0.57
N GLY A 241 -7.96 21.05 0.72
CA GLY A 241 -7.96 22.51 0.83
C GLY A 241 -8.85 22.98 1.97
N ASP A 242 -9.61 24.06 1.72
CA ASP A 242 -10.52 24.67 2.70
C ASP A 242 -11.80 23.86 2.97
N LEU A 243 -12.10 22.86 2.14
CA LEU A 243 -13.39 22.16 2.12
C LEU A 243 -13.58 21.22 3.32
N GLY A 244 -12.52 20.99 4.11
CA GLY A 244 -12.55 20.11 5.28
C GLY A 244 -12.74 18.63 4.94
N ALA A 245 -12.70 17.78 5.97
CA ALA A 245 -13.15 16.39 5.90
C ALA A 245 -13.70 16.01 7.27
N GLU A 246 -15.02 15.98 7.41
CA GLU A 246 -15.67 15.73 8.68
C GLU A 246 -15.25 14.36 9.25
N GLY A 247 -14.90 14.33 10.55
CA GLY A 247 -14.44 13.12 11.22
C GLY A 247 -12.98 12.73 10.95
N TRP A 248 -12.27 13.46 10.09
CA TRP A 248 -10.84 13.23 9.84
C TRP A 248 -10.00 14.12 10.74
N ARG A 249 -8.94 13.54 11.31
CA ARG A 249 -7.97 14.29 12.12
C ARG A 249 -7.14 15.17 11.19
N VAL A 250 -6.94 16.44 11.55
CA VAL A 250 -6.01 17.35 10.85
C VAL A 250 -4.60 17.18 11.43
N SER A 251 -3.57 17.27 10.60
CA SER A 251 -2.16 17.20 11.01
C SER A 251 -1.79 18.31 12.00
N SER A 252 -0.63 18.21 12.66
CA SER A 252 -0.10 19.27 13.54
C SER A 252 0.72 20.34 12.80
N ALA A 253 0.97 20.14 11.51
CA ALA A 253 1.65 21.08 10.62
C ALA A 253 1.19 20.91 9.17
N HIS A 254 1.45 21.92 8.34
CA HIS A 254 1.30 21.88 6.89
C HIS A 254 2.30 20.92 6.23
N ALA A 255 2.00 20.45 5.02
CA ALA A 255 2.83 19.49 4.31
C ALA A 255 4.18 20.06 3.81
N GLY A 256 4.38 21.38 3.87
CA GLY A 256 5.65 22.01 3.53
C GLY A 256 6.85 21.61 4.40
N ILE A 257 6.62 20.96 5.54
CA ILE A 257 7.72 20.43 6.37
C ILE A 257 8.25 19.06 5.90
N LEU A 258 7.57 18.43 4.94
CA LEU A 258 7.96 17.10 4.44
C LEU A 258 9.30 17.13 3.70
N GLY A 259 9.95 15.98 3.57
CA GLY A 259 11.17 15.84 2.78
C GLY A 259 10.92 16.14 1.29
N PRO A 260 11.94 16.57 0.52
CA PRO A 260 11.78 17.02 -0.86
C PRO A 260 11.11 16.00 -1.78
N GLY A 261 11.39 14.70 -1.63
CA GLY A 261 10.75 13.65 -2.42
C GLY A 261 9.26 13.47 -2.13
N ALA A 262 8.81 13.74 -0.90
CA ALA A 262 7.38 13.68 -0.56
C ALA A 262 6.65 14.98 -0.93
N ARG A 263 7.34 16.13 -0.81
CA ARG A 263 6.80 17.46 -1.16
C ARG A 263 6.37 17.59 -2.62
N GLU A 264 6.99 16.85 -3.53
CA GLU A 264 6.59 16.80 -4.94
C GLU A 264 5.14 16.32 -5.14
N TRP A 265 4.60 15.54 -4.20
CA TRP A 265 3.32 14.83 -4.34
C TRP A 265 2.20 15.42 -3.46
N VAL A 266 2.51 16.42 -2.65
CA VAL A 266 1.56 17.10 -1.76
C VAL A 266 1.45 18.58 -2.11
N ASP A 267 0.42 19.22 -1.61
CA ASP A 267 0.31 20.68 -1.57
C ASP A 267 1.05 21.17 -0.33
N GLU A 268 2.17 21.88 -0.49
CA GLU A 268 2.97 22.28 0.67
C GLU A 268 2.23 23.26 1.59
N ASP A 269 1.27 24.01 1.04
CA ASP A 269 0.47 25.00 1.75
C ASP A 269 -0.79 24.40 2.38
N ASP A 270 -1.15 23.14 2.11
CA ASP A 270 -2.32 22.48 2.72
C ASP A 270 -1.93 21.56 3.89
N TRP A 271 -2.88 21.34 4.78
CA TRP A 271 -2.79 20.38 5.87
C TRP A 271 -3.09 18.98 5.36
N ILE A 272 -2.51 17.98 6.03
CA ILE A 272 -2.87 16.58 5.80
C ILE A 272 -4.02 16.22 6.73
N ARG A 273 -5.04 15.56 6.20
CA ARG A 273 -6.13 14.97 6.98
C ARG A 273 -5.93 13.47 7.04
N ARG A 274 -6.24 12.83 8.17
CA ARG A 274 -6.08 11.39 8.38
C ARG A 274 -7.34 10.75 8.97
N ALA A 275 -7.75 9.63 8.40
CA ALA A 275 -8.73 8.72 8.97
C ALA A 275 -8.12 7.32 9.14
N ARG A 276 -8.54 6.59 10.18
CA ARG A 276 -8.19 5.18 10.39
C ARG A 276 -9.43 4.32 10.22
N MET A 277 -9.31 3.24 9.47
CA MET A 277 -10.35 2.22 9.30
C MET A 277 -9.80 0.91 9.86
N THR A 278 -10.36 0.44 10.97
CA THR A 278 -9.86 -0.75 11.67
C THR A 278 -11.01 -1.68 12.05
N GLY A 279 -10.83 -2.98 11.82
CA GLY A 279 -11.79 -4.04 12.13
C GLY A 279 -12.81 -4.31 11.04
N SER A 280 -13.85 -5.06 11.39
CA SER A 280 -14.92 -5.45 10.47
C SER A 280 -15.83 -4.27 10.13
N LEU A 281 -15.81 -3.83 8.88
CA LEU A 281 -16.60 -2.69 8.37
C LEU A 281 -17.34 -3.06 7.09
N PRO A 282 -18.38 -2.31 6.68
CA PRO A 282 -19.02 -2.50 5.38
C PRO A 282 -18.00 -2.44 4.24
N ASN A 283 -18.06 -3.41 3.34
CA ASN A 283 -17.14 -3.53 2.22
C ASN A 283 -17.55 -2.55 1.11
N ARG A 284 -17.04 -1.33 1.18
CA ARG A 284 -17.32 -0.26 0.22
C ARG A 284 -16.15 0.70 0.11
N ASP A 285 -16.09 1.40 -1.01
CA ASP A 285 -15.15 2.49 -1.19
C ASP A 285 -15.44 3.68 -0.27
N VAL A 286 -14.39 4.40 0.09
CA VAL A 286 -14.49 5.68 0.80
C VAL A 286 -14.50 6.82 -0.21
N THR A 287 -15.44 7.74 -0.04
CA THR A 287 -15.48 9.00 -0.79
C THR A 287 -15.57 10.16 0.18
N LEU A 288 -14.90 11.26 -0.15
CA LEU A 288 -15.08 12.53 0.53
C LEU A 288 -15.79 13.49 -0.40
N GLU A 289 -16.96 13.94 0.04
CA GLU A 289 -17.65 15.05 -0.58
C GLU A 289 -16.85 16.32 -0.31
N LEU A 290 -16.30 16.90 -1.37
CA LEU A 290 -15.59 18.16 -1.32
C LEU A 290 -16.61 19.28 -1.53
N ALA A 291 -17.29 19.67 -0.46
CA ALA A 291 -18.29 20.74 -0.48
C ALA A 291 -17.59 22.11 -0.47
N ARG A 292 -18.00 23.01 -1.37
CA ARG A 292 -17.59 24.42 -1.38
C ARG A 292 -18.28 25.22 -0.27
#